data_AF-A0A927Y4W3-F1
#
_entry.id   AF-A0A927Y4W3-F1
#
_cell.length_a   1.000
_cell.length_b   1.000
_cell.length_c   1.000
_cell.angle_alpha   90.00
_cell.angle_beta   90.00
_cell.angle_gamma   90.00
#
_symmetry.space_group_name_H-M   'P 1'
#
loop_
_entity.id
_entity.type
_entity.pdbx_description
1 polymer ?
#
loop_
_entity_poly.entity_id
_entity_poly.type
_entity_poly.pdbx_seq_one_letter_code
_entity_poly.pdbx_strand_id
1 'polypeptide(L)'
;MNDLNLLRGEYIFLSYSSKNEEQARDVLNSLEKNGNKCFFAPRDIKPGQGYAGEIIRAIERCSTVVLIMTQAAVDSVQVLREINAAVSRGKLVVPLKFEDVELSDDMKYYLGVSQWVEVEGEDYDDEVAEINNQISNIQIVENPIINEELSGVHMIEVEALLEKGYTPEQIAMRELEIDYLSIPSERYTITEEYEGTLEDWVYALKHSEYETTACLVKDGNIIGYTEIYPLKEDSYNELISGESIIRDNMIDIYCFGGEYPAYISLVGLIPDEESQANYLKLFDWLFEHISYWRSKHIYLTKIGVSVYSDMVEAFVEKLGFTFAGLNPVKGKIYEVMYEDLINSDAVRYRYGKLDLGRK
;
A
#
# COMPACT_ATOMS: atom_id res chain seq x y z
N MET A 1 2.82 8.81 -31.88
CA MET A 1 1.56 8.87 -31.10
C MET A 1 2.00 9.48 -29.78
N ASN A 2 1.59 10.72 -29.49
CA ASN A 2 2.19 11.51 -28.39
C ASN A 2 1.92 10.86 -27.03
N ASP A 3 2.97 10.80 -26.19
CA ASP A 3 2.96 10.33 -24.80
C ASP A 3 1.97 11.11 -23.89
N LEU A 4 1.49 12.27 -24.33
CA LEU A 4 0.42 13.04 -23.68
C LEU A 4 -0.93 12.31 -23.61
N ASN A 5 -1.19 11.32 -24.48
CA ASN A 5 -2.44 10.54 -24.41
C ASN A 5 -2.39 9.43 -23.34
N LEU A 6 -1.20 9.00 -22.88
CA LEU A 6 -1.08 8.06 -21.75
C LEU A 6 -1.33 8.76 -20.39
N LEU A 7 -1.23 10.09 -20.34
CA LEU A 7 -1.45 10.89 -19.13
C LEU A 7 -2.91 11.31 -18.92
N ARG A 8 -3.79 11.09 -19.91
CA ARG A 8 -5.25 11.20 -19.71
C ARG A 8 -5.76 9.85 -19.28
N GLY A 9 -6.05 9.69 -17.99
CA GLY A 9 -6.63 8.46 -17.47
C GLY A 9 -7.86 7.98 -18.25
N GLU A 10 -8.13 6.69 -18.18
CA GLU A 10 -9.01 5.99 -19.13
C GLU A 10 -10.51 6.31 -18.96
N TYR A 11 -10.90 6.74 -17.76
CA TYR A 11 -12.28 6.95 -17.33
C TYR A 11 -12.35 7.80 -16.06
N ILE A 12 -13.58 8.23 -15.72
CA ILE A 12 -13.96 8.82 -14.44
C ILE A 12 -14.34 7.69 -13.47
N PHE A 13 -13.70 7.62 -12.31
CA PHE A 13 -14.06 6.68 -11.25
C PHE A 13 -15.15 7.30 -10.35
N LEU A 14 -16.23 6.56 -10.09
CA LEU A 14 -17.30 6.99 -9.17
C LEU A 14 -17.07 6.39 -7.78
N SER A 15 -16.76 7.25 -6.81
CA SER A 15 -16.68 6.89 -5.39
C SER A 15 -17.98 7.27 -4.68
N TYR A 16 -18.63 6.32 -4.03
CA TYR A 16 -19.92 6.51 -3.38
C TYR A 16 -20.18 5.45 -2.30
N SER A 17 -21.04 5.77 -1.33
CA SER A 17 -21.52 4.77 -0.36
C SER A 17 -22.46 3.79 -1.04
N SER A 18 -22.36 2.49 -0.75
CA SER A 18 -23.32 1.49 -1.26
C SER A 18 -24.78 1.79 -0.89
N LYS A 19 -25.00 2.60 0.16
CA LYS A 19 -26.34 3.12 0.55
C LYS A 19 -26.92 4.12 -0.45
N ASN A 20 -26.10 4.66 -1.35
CA ASN A 20 -26.45 5.68 -2.35
C ASN A 20 -26.24 5.17 -3.79
N GLU A 21 -26.37 3.87 -4.02
CA GLU A 21 -26.14 3.27 -5.34
C GLU A 21 -27.08 3.81 -6.42
N GLU A 22 -28.34 4.07 -6.08
CA GLU A 22 -29.33 4.62 -7.02
C GLU A 22 -28.90 6.02 -7.48
N GLN A 23 -28.57 6.91 -6.54
CA GLN A 23 -28.05 8.25 -6.87
C GLN A 23 -26.77 8.18 -7.73
N ALA A 24 -25.82 7.31 -7.36
CA ALA A 24 -24.58 7.14 -8.11
C ALA A 24 -24.83 6.62 -9.53
N ARG A 25 -25.86 5.79 -9.72
CA ARG A 25 -26.27 5.26 -11.03
C ARG A 25 -26.88 6.35 -11.92
N ASP A 26 -27.61 7.30 -11.36
CA ASP A 26 -28.18 8.40 -12.15
C ASP A 26 -27.09 9.38 -12.61
N VAL A 27 -26.10 9.67 -11.76
CA VAL A 27 -24.91 10.45 -12.13
C VAL A 27 -24.09 9.72 -13.18
N LEU A 28 -23.87 8.42 -13.02
CA LEU A 28 -23.21 7.57 -14.02
C LEU A 28 -23.89 7.69 -15.39
N ASN A 29 -25.21 7.54 -15.43
CA ASN A 29 -25.99 7.64 -16.67
C ASN A 29 -25.80 9.02 -17.34
N SER A 30 -25.78 10.08 -16.53
CA SER A 30 -25.62 11.45 -17.01
C SER A 30 -24.20 11.70 -17.55
N LEU A 31 -23.17 11.22 -16.86
CA LEU A 31 -21.78 11.29 -17.33
C LEU A 31 -21.60 10.55 -18.65
N GLU A 32 -22.11 9.32 -18.76
CA GLU A 32 -21.97 8.48 -19.96
C GLU A 32 -22.80 9.00 -21.13
N LYS A 33 -24.02 9.53 -20.88
CA LYS A 33 -24.84 10.24 -21.87
C LYS A 33 -24.10 11.43 -22.48
N ASN A 34 -23.28 12.11 -21.67
CA ASN A 34 -22.45 13.24 -22.09
C ASN A 34 -21.07 12.81 -22.66
N GLY A 35 -20.87 11.53 -22.92
CA GLY A 35 -19.71 11.01 -23.66
C GLY A 35 -18.49 10.67 -22.80
N ASN A 36 -18.60 10.74 -21.47
CA ASN A 36 -17.55 10.28 -20.57
C ASN A 36 -17.53 8.76 -20.46
N LYS A 37 -16.34 8.20 -20.31
CA LYS A 37 -16.19 6.80 -19.87
C LYS A 37 -16.14 6.80 -18.35
N CYS A 38 -16.87 5.89 -17.72
CA CYS A 38 -16.92 5.80 -16.27
C CYS A 38 -16.56 4.39 -15.80
N PHE A 39 -16.01 4.32 -14.58
CA PHE A 39 -15.87 3.08 -13.82
C PHE A 39 -16.86 3.10 -12.65
N PHE A 40 -17.71 2.07 -12.60
CA PHE A 40 -18.75 1.89 -11.59
C PHE A 40 -18.62 0.49 -11.00
N ALA A 41 -18.21 0.39 -9.74
CA ALA A 41 -17.72 -0.85 -9.13
C ALA A 41 -18.67 -2.06 -9.27
N PRO A 42 -19.99 -1.98 -9.01
CA PRO A 42 -20.90 -3.12 -9.18
C PRO A 42 -21.05 -3.60 -10.62
N ARG A 43 -20.74 -2.75 -11.61
CA ARG A 43 -20.80 -3.09 -13.04
C ARG A 43 -19.46 -3.62 -13.54
N ASP A 44 -18.37 -3.00 -13.13
CA ASP A 44 -17.07 -3.17 -13.78
C ASP A 44 -16.13 -4.15 -13.03
N ILE A 45 -16.39 -4.42 -11.75
CA ILE A 45 -15.70 -5.49 -11.00
C ILE A 45 -16.40 -6.82 -11.27
N LYS A 46 -15.67 -7.81 -11.79
CA LYS A 46 -16.24 -9.11 -12.12
C LYS A 46 -16.45 -9.95 -10.86
N PRO A 47 -17.51 -10.76 -10.80
CA PRO A 47 -17.70 -11.74 -9.74
C PRO A 47 -16.46 -12.65 -9.60
N GLY A 48 -15.88 -12.70 -8.39
CA GLY A 48 -14.70 -13.51 -8.09
C GLY A 48 -13.35 -12.77 -8.09
N GLN A 49 -13.32 -11.47 -8.39
CA GLN A 49 -12.12 -10.63 -8.20
C GLN A 49 -12.06 -10.09 -6.75
N GLY A 50 -10.84 -9.85 -6.24
CA GLY A 50 -10.65 -9.12 -4.98
C GLY A 50 -11.16 -7.68 -5.12
N TYR A 51 -12.25 -7.37 -4.43
CA TYR A 51 -12.96 -6.09 -4.59
C TYR A 51 -12.04 -4.88 -4.31
N ALA A 52 -11.28 -4.91 -3.20
CA ALA A 52 -10.37 -3.83 -2.83
C ALA A 52 -9.26 -3.60 -3.87
N GLY A 53 -8.57 -4.66 -4.34
CA GLY A 53 -7.49 -4.53 -5.31
C GLY A 53 -7.96 -3.99 -6.68
N GLU A 54 -9.16 -4.35 -7.13
CA GLU A 54 -9.72 -3.80 -8.37
C GLU A 54 -10.08 -2.32 -8.26
N ILE A 55 -10.64 -1.89 -7.12
CA ILE A 55 -10.94 -0.47 -6.86
C ILE A 55 -9.66 0.38 -6.95
N ILE A 56 -8.59 -0.09 -6.32
CA ILE A 56 -7.29 0.60 -6.33
C ILE A 56 -6.73 0.71 -7.75
N ARG A 57 -6.68 -0.42 -8.49
CA ARG A 57 -6.25 -0.42 -9.90
C ARG A 57 -7.11 0.50 -10.76
N ALA A 58 -8.41 0.59 -10.45
CA ALA A 58 -9.31 1.48 -11.17
C ALA A 58 -8.99 2.95 -10.91
N ILE A 59 -8.72 3.32 -9.66
CA ILE A 59 -8.30 4.68 -9.29
C ILE A 59 -6.95 5.03 -9.92
N GLU A 60 -6.01 4.10 -9.98
CA GLU A 60 -4.72 4.31 -10.64
C GLU A 60 -4.86 4.66 -12.14
N ARG A 61 -5.80 4.03 -12.83
CA ARG A 61 -6.03 4.24 -14.27
C ARG A 61 -7.02 5.36 -14.58
N CYS A 62 -7.79 5.83 -13.60
CA CYS A 62 -8.75 6.89 -13.82
C CYS A 62 -8.08 8.25 -14.08
N SER A 63 -8.78 9.13 -14.79
CA SER A 63 -8.38 10.53 -14.94
C SER A 63 -8.80 11.36 -13.73
N THR A 64 -9.93 11.00 -13.14
CA THR A 64 -10.66 11.80 -12.16
C THR A 64 -11.49 10.87 -11.30
N VAL A 65 -11.58 11.17 -10.01
CA VAL A 65 -12.51 10.55 -9.09
C VAL A 65 -13.65 11.54 -8.83
N VAL A 66 -14.89 11.14 -9.15
CA VAL A 66 -16.08 11.88 -8.74
C VAL A 66 -16.60 11.25 -7.46
N LEU A 67 -16.61 12.03 -6.38
CA LEU A 67 -17.14 11.62 -5.10
C LEU A 67 -18.62 12.02 -5.02
N ILE A 68 -19.52 11.03 -4.99
CA ILE A 68 -20.94 11.24 -4.69
C ILE A 68 -21.06 11.47 -3.19
N MET A 69 -21.08 12.74 -2.82
CA MET A 69 -20.83 13.13 -1.45
C MET A 69 -22.13 13.31 -0.67
N THR A 70 -22.38 12.31 0.18
CA THR A 70 -23.46 12.20 1.15
C THR A 70 -22.86 11.93 2.53
N GLN A 71 -23.64 12.07 3.60
CA GLN A 71 -23.18 11.73 4.95
C GLN A 71 -22.78 10.26 5.02
N ALA A 72 -23.54 9.38 4.35
CA ALA A 72 -23.23 7.96 4.27
C ALA A 72 -21.92 7.66 3.51
N ALA A 73 -21.47 8.53 2.61
CA ALA A 73 -20.19 8.41 1.93
C ALA A 73 -19.05 8.96 2.80
N VAL A 74 -19.27 10.09 3.47
CA VAL A 74 -18.29 10.68 4.40
C VAL A 74 -18.00 9.76 5.59
N ASP A 75 -19.01 9.06 6.10
CA ASP A 75 -18.87 8.09 7.19
C ASP A 75 -18.30 6.73 6.74
N SER A 76 -18.08 6.54 5.42
CA SER A 76 -17.61 5.26 4.88
C SER A 76 -16.09 5.20 4.86
N VAL A 77 -15.54 4.26 5.63
CA VAL A 77 -14.10 3.92 5.62
C VAL A 77 -13.64 3.55 4.21
N GLN A 78 -14.47 2.83 3.45
CA GLN A 78 -14.15 2.44 2.07
C GLN A 78 -14.03 3.66 1.15
N VAL A 79 -14.97 4.60 1.21
CA VAL A 79 -14.91 5.85 0.43
C VAL A 79 -13.69 6.67 0.84
N LEU A 80 -13.40 6.78 2.14
CA LEU A 80 -12.20 7.48 2.62
C LEU A 80 -10.91 6.88 2.04
N ARG A 81 -10.80 5.55 1.99
CA ARG A 81 -9.68 4.84 1.35
C ARG A 81 -9.58 5.18 -0.14
N GLU A 82 -10.70 5.21 -0.85
CA GLU A 82 -10.74 5.58 -2.28
C GLU A 82 -10.28 7.04 -2.51
N ILE A 83 -10.73 7.98 -1.68
CA ILE A 83 -10.35 9.39 -1.78
C ILE A 83 -8.87 9.59 -1.47
N ASN A 84 -8.36 8.98 -0.41
CA ASN A 84 -6.93 9.06 -0.12
C ASN A 84 -6.11 8.38 -1.24
N ALA A 85 -6.53 7.21 -1.74
CA ALA A 85 -5.87 6.54 -2.87
C ALA A 85 -5.81 7.43 -4.12
N ALA A 86 -6.85 8.23 -4.36
CA ALA A 86 -6.90 9.21 -5.44
C ALA A 86 -5.94 10.39 -5.20
N VAL A 87 -6.02 11.00 -4.01
CA VAL A 87 -5.21 12.18 -3.63
C VAL A 87 -3.72 11.85 -3.62
N SER A 88 -3.33 10.72 -3.03
CA SER A 88 -1.93 10.26 -2.99
C SER A 88 -1.31 10.06 -4.39
N ARG A 89 -2.15 9.83 -5.40
CA ARG A 89 -1.75 9.67 -6.81
C ARG A 89 -1.87 10.94 -7.64
N GLY A 90 -2.16 12.08 -7.01
CA GLY A 90 -2.41 13.33 -7.71
C GLY A 90 -3.62 13.28 -8.64
N LYS A 91 -4.58 12.38 -8.39
CA LYS A 91 -5.83 12.35 -9.16
C LYS A 91 -6.71 13.51 -8.73
N LEU A 92 -7.36 14.15 -9.69
CA LEU A 92 -8.40 15.13 -9.37
C LEU A 92 -9.56 14.42 -8.69
N VAL A 93 -9.90 14.84 -7.48
CA VAL A 93 -11.14 14.46 -6.79
C VAL A 93 -12.13 15.60 -6.96
N VAL A 94 -13.30 15.31 -7.52
CA VAL A 94 -14.41 16.26 -7.67
C VAL A 94 -15.55 15.84 -6.74
N PRO A 95 -15.76 16.54 -5.61
CA PRO A 95 -16.90 16.30 -4.74
C PRO A 95 -18.19 16.83 -5.38
N LEU A 96 -19.14 15.93 -5.59
CA LEU A 96 -20.50 16.24 -6.01
C LEU A 96 -21.39 16.20 -4.76
N LYS A 97 -21.73 17.37 -4.22
CA LYS A 97 -22.43 17.54 -2.95
C LYS A 97 -23.93 17.41 -3.14
N PHE A 98 -24.50 16.32 -2.64
CA PHE A 98 -25.94 16.04 -2.69
C PHE A 98 -26.70 16.56 -1.46
N GLU A 99 -26.01 16.70 -0.34
CA GLU A 99 -26.59 17.16 0.92
C GLU A 99 -25.55 17.90 1.75
N ASP A 100 -26.00 18.63 2.78
CA ASP A 100 -25.10 19.16 3.78
C ASP A 100 -24.53 18.02 4.63
N VAL A 101 -23.20 17.90 4.61
CA VAL A 101 -22.46 16.84 5.31
C VAL A 101 -21.53 17.43 6.36
N GLU A 102 -21.42 16.74 7.50
CA GLU A 102 -20.37 17.02 8.48
C GLU A 102 -19.14 16.18 8.12
N LEU A 103 -18.10 16.85 7.60
CA LEU A 103 -16.85 16.17 7.28
C LEU A 103 -16.10 15.75 8.55
N SER A 104 -15.62 14.52 8.56
CA SER A 104 -14.55 14.08 9.47
C SER A 104 -13.27 14.88 9.21
N ASP A 105 -12.38 14.94 10.21
CA ASP A 105 -11.11 15.65 10.05
C ASP A 105 -10.24 15.04 8.94
N ASP A 106 -10.30 13.73 8.75
CA ASP A 106 -9.62 13.03 7.65
C ASP A 106 -10.18 13.45 6.29
N MET A 107 -11.51 13.51 6.14
CA MET A 107 -12.12 13.93 4.89
C MET A 107 -11.84 15.41 4.58
N LYS A 108 -11.81 16.28 5.61
CA LYS A 108 -11.38 17.68 5.46
C LYS A 108 -9.93 17.77 4.98
N TYR A 109 -9.07 16.91 5.51
CA TYR A 109 -7.65 16.87 5.11
C TYR A 109 -7.50 16.51 3.63
N TYR A 110 -8.18 15.45 3.16
CA TYR A 110 -8.06 15.01 1.76
C TYR A 110 -8.76 15.93 0.77
N LEU A 111 -9.95 16.44 1.10
CA LEU A 111 -10.70 17.32 0.21
C LEU A 111 -10.18 18.77 0.26
N GLY A 112 -9.44 19.16 1.29
CA GLY A 112 -8.84 20.50 1.40
C GLY A 112 -9.85 21.65 1.22
N VAL A 113 -9.46 22.68 0.46
CA VAL A 113 -10.32 23.82 0.05
C VAL A 113 -11.00 23.55 -1.31
N SER A 114 -11.18 22.29 -1.69
CA SER A 114 -11.76 21.95 -2.99
C SER A 114 -13.09 22.66 -3.19
N GLN A 115 -13.33 23.16 -4.40
CA GLN A 115 -14.67 23.59 -4.77
C GLN A 115 -15.52 22.35 -5.03
N TRP A 116 -16.75 22.41 -4.54
CA TRP A 116 -17.71 21.32 -4.53
C TRP A 116 -18.73 21.68 -5.59
N VAL A 117 -19.13 20.72 -6.41
CA VAL A 117 -20.25 20.90 -7.33
C VAL A 117 -21.51 20.61 -6.52
N GLU A 118 -22.31 21.63 -6.25
CA GLU A 118 -23.60 21.44 -5.57
C GLU A 118 -24.61 20.90 -6.57
N VAL A 119 -25.34 19.85 -6.17
CA VAL A 119 -26.37 19.24 -7.01
C VAL A 119 -27.67 20.01 -6.88
N GLU A 120 -28.18 20.50 -8.01
CA GLU A 120 -29.46 21.20 -8.10
C GLU A 120 -30.44 20.46 -9.03
N GLY A 121 -31.43 19.77 -8.45
CA GLY A 121 -32.52 19.16 -9.21
C GLY A 121 -32.30 17.69 -9.56
N GLU A 122 -32.93 17.22 -10.65
CA GLU A 122 -32.99 15.80 -11.03
C GLU A 122 -32.25 15.46 -12.35
N ASP A 123 -31.80 16.46 -13.12
CA ASP A 123 -31.00 16.28 -14.34
C ASP A 123 -29.60 16.84 -14.09
N TYR A 124 -28.60 15.96 -14.04
CA TYR A 124 -27.22 16.32 -13.68
C TYR A 124 -26.41 16.91 -14.84
N ASP A 125 -27.05 17.33 -15.94
CA ASP A 125 -26.36 17.80 -17.15
C ASP A 125 -25.49 19.06 -16.86
N ASP A 126 -25.92 19.96 -15.97
CA ASP A 126 -25.15 21.17 -15.59
C ASP A 126 -23.94 20.82 -14.72
N GLU A 127 -24.12 19.94 -13.73
CA GLU A 127 -23.05 19.43 -12.87
C GLU A 127 -22.03 18.62 -13.67
N VAL A 128 -22.49 17.82 -14.63
CA VAL A 128 -21.62 17.09 -15.56
C VAL A 128 -20.83 18.05 -16.44
N ALA A 129 -21.44 19.15 -16.90
CA ALA A 129 -20.72 20.18 -17.63
C ALA A 129 -19.65 20.85 -16.76
N GLU A 130 -19.92 21.09 -15.48
CA GLU A 130 -18.94 21.62 -14.53
C GLU A 130 -17.80 20.63 -14.28
N ILE A 131 -18.10 19.34 -14.04
CA ILE A 131 -17.10 18.27 -13.92
C ILE A 131 -16.22 18.25 -15.17
N ASN A 132 -16.81 18.27 -16.37
CA ASN A 132 -16.05 18.26 -17.63
C ASN A 132 -15.15 19.49 -17.79
N ASN A 133 -15.60 20.66 -17.32
CA ASN A 133 -14.80 21.88 -17.30
C ASN A 133 -13.63 21.76 -16.32
N GLN A 134 -13.86 21.24 -15.12
CA GLN A 134 -12.80 21.00 -14.14
C GLN A 134 -11.77 20.01 -14.70
N ILE A 135 -12.20 18.90 -15.30
CA ILE A 135 -11.34 17.91 -15.97
C ILE A 135 -10.51 18.55 -17.09
N SER A 136 -11.13 19.41 -17.90
CA SER A 136 -10.46 20.06 -19.04
C SER A 136 -9.44 21.12 -18.60
N ASN A 137 -9.64 21.70 -17.43
CA ASN A 137 -8.77 22.73 -16.83
C ASN A 137 -7.70 22.17 -15.90
N ILE A 138 -7.59 20.84 -15.77
CA ILE A 138 -6.48 20.21 -15.05
C ILE A 138 -5.17 20.61 -15.74
N GLN A 139 -4.47 21.58 -15.16
CA GLN A 139 -3.02 21.56 -15.19
C GLN A 139 -2.62 20.40 -14.28
N ILE A 140 -1.79 19.48 -14.78
CA ILE A 140 -1.24 18.39 -13.98
C ILE A 140 -0.62 19.06 -12.74
N VAL A 141 -1.29 18.95 -11.59
CA VAL A 141 -0.75 19.46 -10.34
C VAL A 141 0.32 18.45 -9.96
N GLU A 142 1.58 18.83 -10.19
CA GLU A 142 2.71 18.08 -9.67
C GLU A 142 2.50 17.94 -8.16
N ASN A 143 2.52 16.70 -7.70
CA ASN A 143 2.30 16.34 -6.30
C ASN A 143 3.25 17.18 -5.43
N PRO A 144 2.77 17.99 -4.47
CA PRO A 144 3.59 18.97 -3.76
C PRO A 144 4.71 18.36 -2.89
N ILE A 145 4.78 17.02 -2.80
CA ILE A 145 5.80 16.27 -2.08
C ILE A 145 7.01 15.90 -2.99
N ILE A 146 6.91 16.13 -4.31
CA ILE A 146 8.02 15.91 -5.24
C ILE A 146 9.06 17.04 -5.09
N ASN A 147 9.85 16.96 -4.02
CA ASN A 147 11.15 17.64 -3.99
C ASN A 147 12.06 16.94 -5.01
N GLU A 148 12.86 17.71 -5.77
CA GLU A 148 13.90 17.18 -6.68
C GLU A 148 14.83 16.15 -5.98
N GLU A 149 14.93 16.21 -4.64
CA GLU A 149 15.65 15.28 -3.77
C GLU A 149 15.15 13.82 -3.80
N LEU A 150 13.90 13.56 -4.18
CA LEU A 150 13.30 12.21 -4.23
C LEU A 150 13.20 11.61 -5.64
N SER A 151 13.88 12.23 -6.62
CA SER A 151 13.94 11.70 -7.98
C SER A 151 14.69 10.36 -8.05
N GLY A 152 14.15 9.40 -8.80
CA GLY A 152 14.68 8.04 -8.88
C GLY A 152 14.18 7.12 -7.76
N VAL A 153 14.82 5.95 -7.61
CA VAL A 153 14.35 4.87 -6.73
C VAL A 153 15.26 4.72 -5.50
N HIS A 154 14.70 4.96 -4.32
CA HIS A 154 15.40 5.00 -3.03
C HIS A 154 14.69 4.15 -1.97
N MET A 155 15.47 3.53 -1.08
CA MET A 155 14.93 2.99 0.18
C MET A 155 14.90 4.12 1.20
N ILE A 156 13.76 4.32 1.86
CA ILE A 156 13.54 5.36 2.86
C ILE A 156 12.82 4.74 4.05
N GLU A 157 13.41 4.90 5.23
CA GLU A 157 12.80 4.49 6.50
C GLU A 157 11.58 5.37 6.82
N VAL A 158 10.61 4.82 7.52
CA VAL A 158 9.34 5.51 7.84
C VAL A 158 9.59 6.83 8.58
N GLU A 159 10.52 6.86 9.54
CA GLU A 159 10.87 8.10 10.26
C GLU A 159 11.32 9.21 9.29
N ALA A 160 12.16 8.87 8.31
CA ALA A 160 12.63 9.82 7.31
C ALA A 160 11.53 10.25 6.32
N LEU A 161 10.51 9.42 6.07
CA LEU A 161 9.32 9.83 5.32
C LEU A 161 8.50 10.85 6.10
N LEU A 162 8.29 10.63 7.41
CA LEU A 162 7.59 11.58 8.27
C LEU A 162 8.30 12.94 8.31
N GLU A 163 9.63 12.95 8.43
CA GLU A 163 10.44 14.18 8.35
C GLU A 163 10.31 14.91 7.00
N LYS A 164 10.05 14.17 5.92
CA LYS A 164 9.83 14.71 4.56
C LYS A 164 8.39 15.17 4.32
N GLY A 165 7.52 15.09 5.32
CA GLY A 165 6.16 15.62 5.27
C GLY A 165 5.08 14.61 4.90
N TYR A 166 5.41 13.32 4.80
CA TYR A 166 4.39 12.27 4.71
C TYR A 166 3.67 12.14 6.04
N THR A 167 2.36 11.90 6.02
CA THR A 167 1.60 11.60 7.24
C THR A 167 1.54 10.09 7.50
N PRO A 168 1.33 9.65 8.77
CA PRO A 168 1.10 8.24 9.07
C PRO A 168 -0.04 7.63 8.25
N GLU A 169 -1.11 8.40 8.00
CA GLU A 169 -2.26 7.96 7.19
C GLU A 169 -1.88 7.73 5.72
N GLN A 170 -1.00 8.56 5.16
CA GLN A 170 -0.51 8.37 3.79
C GLN A 170 0.39 7.14 3.67
N ILE A 171 1.25 6.89 4.66
CA ILE A 171 2.16 5.74 4.68
C ILE A 171 1.35 4.45 4.90
N ALA A 172 0.57 4.36 5.98
CA ALA A 172 -0.23 3.18 6.32
C ALA A 172 -1.16 2.77 5.19
N MET A 173 -1.88 3.74 4.61
CA MET A 173 -2.76 3.41 3.51
C MET A 173 -1.97 2.88 2.30
N ARG A 174 -0.80 3.46 2.02
CA ARG A 174 -0.02 3.05 0.87
C ARG A 174 0.62 1.67 1.05
N GLU A 175 1.06 1.33 2.25
CA GLU A 175 1.52 -0.02 2.60
C GLU A 175 0.37 -1.03 2.48
N LEU A 176 -0.78 -0.77 3.11
CA LEU A 176 -1.99 -1.58 3.00
C LEU A 176 -2.41 -1.81 1.54
N GLU A 177 -2.25 -0.78 0.71
CA GLU A 177 -2.55 -0.85 -0.71
C GLU A 177 -1.54 -1.73 -1.48
N ILE A 178 -0.26 -1.65 -1.13
CA ILE A 178 0.77 -2.53 -1.68
C ILE A 178 0.45 -3.98 -1.35
N ASP A 179 -0.14 -4.29 -0.19
CA ASP A 179 -0.53 -5.66 0.17
C ASP A 179 -1.61 -6.17 -0.75
N TYR A 180 -2.67 -5.39 -0.94
CA TYR A 180 -3.73 -5.74 -1.88
C TYR A 180 -3.28 -5.85 -3.34
N LEU A 181 -2.27 -5.09 -3.75
CA LEU A 181 -1.76 -5.11 -5.13
C LEU A 181 -0.73 -6.20 -5.36
N SER A 182 0.15 -6.44 -4.40
CA SER A 182 1.28 -7.37 -4.51
C SER A 182 0.90 -8.81 -4.15
N ILE A 183 -0.20 -8.99 -3.39
CA ILE A 183 -0.70 -10.30 -3.00
C ILE A 183 -1.86 -10.69 -3.93
N PRO A 184 -1.66 -11.64 -4.86
CA PRO A 184 -2.64 -11.92 -5.90
C PRO A 184 -3.95 -12.46 -5.33
N SER A 185 -5.03 -11.66 -5.44
CA SER A 185 -6.35 -11.98 -4.87
C SER A 185 -7.00 -13.25 -5.42
N GLU A 186 -6.58 -13.70 -6.60
CA GLU A 186 -7.01 -14.96 -7.21
C GLU A 186 -6.35 -16.19 -6.57
N ARG A 187 -5.23 -16.00 -5.86
CA ARG A 187 -4.48 -17.05 -5.16
C ARG A 187 -4.71 -17.00 -3.65
N TYR A 188 -4.85 -15.80 -3.07
CA TYR A 188 -4.88 -15.57 -1.63
C TYR A 188 -6.09 -14.70 -1.24
N THR A 189 -6.71 -15.02 -0.10
CA THR A 189 -7.83 -14.23 0.43
C THR A 189 -7.36 -13.42 1.62
N ILE A 190 -7.02 -12.15 1.36
CA ILE A 190 -6.72 -11.17 2.41
C ILE A 190 -8.02 -10.47 2.79
N THR A 191 -8.32 -10.48 4.08
CA THR A 191 -9.46 -9.78 4.68
C THR A 191 -8.94 -8.86 5.78
N GLU A 192 -9.74 -7.88 6.19
CA GLU A 192 -9.40 -7.01 7.35
C GLU A 192 -9.18 -7.81 8.64
N GLU A 193 -9.71 -9.04 8.74
CA GLU A 193 -9.45 -9.94 9.87
C GLU A 193 -7.97 -10.36 9.95
N TYR A 194 -7.31 -10.50 8.80
CA TYR A 194 -5.92 -10.91 8.70
C TYR A 194 -4.96 -9.73 8.55
N GLU A 195 -5.38 -8.72 7.80
CA GLU A 195 -4.57 -7.55 7.46
C GLU A 195 -4.64 -6.45 8.52
N GLY A 196 -5.70 -6.42 9.31
CA GLY A 196 -6.04 -5.27 10.16
C GLY A 196 -6.78 -4.17 9.38
N THR A 197 -7.21 -3.17 10.13
CA THR A 197 -7.89 -1.98 9.59
C THR A 197 -6.91 -0.83 9.37
N LEU A 198 -7.24 0.15 8.53
CA LEU A 198 -6.40 1.34 8.35
C LEU A 198 -6.11 2.03 9.69
N GLU A 199 -7.09 2.05 10.59
CA GLU A 199 -6.94 2.58 11.93
C GLU A 199 -5.87 1.84 12.75
N ASP A 200 -5.78 0.51 12.62
CA ASP A 200 -4.75 -0.30 13.27
C ASP A 200 -3.35 0.04 12.72
N TRP A 201 -3.22 0.16 11.40
CA TRP A 201 -1.94 0.52 10.76
C TRP A 201 -1.49 1.93 11.13
N VAL A 202 -2.41 2.90 11.10
CA VAL A 202 -2.13 4.28 11.54
C VAL A 202 -1.75 4.32 13.02
N TYR A 203 -2.41 3.49 13.85
CA TYR A 203 -2.05 3.35 15.24
C TYR A 203 -0.63 2.81 15.40
N ALA A 204 -0.28 1.73 14.70
CA ALA A 204 1.07 1.15 14.72
C ALA A 204 2.11 2.19 14.31
N LEU A 205 1.93 2.90 13.20
CA LEU A 205 2.85 3.95 12.76
C LEU A 205 2.96 5.12 13.75
N LYS A 206 1.97 5.37 14.60
CA LYS A 206 2.04 6.44 15.62
C LYS A 206 2.71 5.98 16.93
N HIS A 207 2.83 4.68 17.17
CA HIS A 207 3.21 4.13 18.48
C HIS A 207 4.35 3.11 18.44
N SER A 208 4.79 2.67 17.26
CA SER A 208 5.88 1.72 17.07
C SER A 208 7.23 2.40 16.90
N GLU A 209 8.31 1.69 17.22
CA GLU A 209 9.65 2.06 16.77
C GLU A 209 9.78 1.75 15.27
N TYR A 210 10.25 2.73 14.48
CA TYR A 210 10.28 2.65 13.01
C TYR A 210 11.41 1.77 12.46
N GLU A 211 12.26 1.20 13.32
CA GLU A 211 13.44 0.44 12.89
C GLU A 211 13.09 -0.88 12.20
N THR A 212 11.84 -1.37 12.24
CA THR A 212 11.47 -2.65 11.62
C THR A 212 11.01 -2.55 10.17
N THR A 213 10.85 -1.36 9.60
CA THR A 213 10.21 -1.16 8.29
C THR A 213 10.90 -0.10 7.44
N ALA A 214 10.92 -0.31 6.12
CA ALA A 214 11.30 0.72 5.16
C ALA A 214 10.53 0.61 3.84
N CYS A 215 10.30 1.76 3.23
CA CYS A 215 9.59 1.90 1.97
C CYS A 215 10.56 2.09 0.81
N LEU A 216 10.26 1.45 -0.32
CA LEU A 216 10.85 1.76 -1.62
C LEU A 216 10.07 2.91 -2.26
N VAL A 217 10.72 4.04 -2.46
CA VAL A 217 10.12 5.26 -3.01
C VAL A 217 10.68 5.55 -4.39
N LYS A 218 9.79 5.83 -5.34
CA LYS A 218 10.11 6.27 -6.71
C LYS A 218 9.44 7.59 -7.01
N ASP A 219 10.23 8.63 -7.23
CA ASP A 219 9.75 9.97 -7.58
C ASP A 219 8.67 10.49 -6.61
N GLY A 220 8.89 10.29 -5.31
CA GLY A 220 7.94 10.67 -4.24
C GLY A 220 6.76 9.72 -4.01
N ASN A 221 6.66 8.61 -4.75
CA ASN A 221 5.62 7.60 -4.54
C ASN A 221 6.19 6.37 -3.85
N ILE A 222 5.61 5.94 -2.74
CA ILE A 222 5.95 4.63 -2.16
C ILE A 222 5.44 3.56 -3.13
N ILE A 223 6.32 2.72 -3.65
CA ILE A 223 6.02 1.69 -4.67
C ILE A 223 6.22 0.27 -4.14
N GLY A 224 6.85 0.13 -2.99
CA GLY A 224 7.06 -1.12 -2.28
C GLY A 224 7.47 -0.85 -0.85
N TYR A 225 7.51 -1.89 -0.03
CA TYR A 225 8.03 -1.80 1.33
C TYR A 225 8.42 -3.20 1.82
N THR A 226 9.16 -3.26 2.92
CA THR A 226 9.45 -4.54 3.58
C THR A 226 9.63 -4.32 5.07
N GLU A 227 9.26 -5.32 5.85
CA GLU A 227 9.35 -5.28 7.30
C GLU A 227 9.97 -6.55 7.84
N ILE A 228 10.76 -6.42 8.90
CA ILE A 228 11.37 -7.52 9.62
C ILE A 228 11.18 -7.30 11.12
N TYR A 229 10.64 -8.29 11.81
CA TYR A 229 10.28 -8.20 13.22
C TYR A 229 11.07 -9.18 14.07
N PRO A 230 11.82 -8.73 15.09
CA PRO A 230 12.32 -9.59 16.16
C PRO A 230 11.16 -10.08 17.03
N LEU A 231 11.05 -11.39 17.22
CA LEU A 231 9.90 -12.03 17.86
C LEU A 231 10.26 -12.81 19.13
N LYS A 232 9.25 -13.05 19.96
CA LYS A 232 9.32 -14.08 21.00
C LYS A 232 9.38 -15.45 20.34
N GLU A 233 10.14 -16.38 20.94
CA GLU A 233 10.33 -17.73 20.38
C GLU A 233 9.00 -18.47 20.14
N ASP A 234 8.07 -18.42 21.10
CA ASP A 234 6.76 -19.07 20.98
C ASP A 234 5.93 -18.46 19.84
N SER A 235 5.91 -17.13 19.73
CA SER A 235 5.20 -16.44 18.64
C SER A 235 5.81 -16.73 17.27
N TYR A 236 7.14 -16.82 17.18
CA TYR A 236 7.79 -17.23 15.94
C TYR A 236 7.38 -18.65 15.53
N ASN A 237 7.29 -19.58 16.47
CA ASN A 237 6.87 -20.96 16.19
C ASN A 237 5.42 -21.03 15.69
N GLU A 238 4.51 -20.21 16.23
CA GLU A 238 3.13 -20.08 15.74
C GLU A 238 3.07 -19.58 14.28
N LEU A 239 3.96 -18.66 13.90
CA LEU A 239 4.04 -18.16 12.52
C LEU A 239 4.57 -19.23 11.57
N ILE A 240 5.68 -19.90 11.93
CA ILE A 240 6.29 -20.93 11.08
C ILE A 240 5.38 -22.15 10.91
N SER A 241 4.61 -22.53 11.94
CA SER A 241 3.66 -23.63 11.83
C SER A 241 2.42 -23.28 11.00
N GLY A 242 2.21 -22.00 10.69
CA GLY A 242 1.04 -21.51 9.96
C GLY A 242 -0.22 -21.39 10.82
N GLU A 243 -0.08 -21.41 12.15
CA GLU A 243 -1.20 -21.23 13.09
C GLU A 243 -1.72 -19.80 13.12
N SER A 244 -0.86 -18.82 12.80
CA SER A 244 -1.20 -17.41 12.86
C SER A 244 -0.50 -16.59 11.77
N ILE A 245 -0.91 -15.33 11.66
CA ILE A 245 -0.22 -14.25 10.95
C ILE A 245 0.37 -13.31 12.01
N ILE A 246 1.40 -12.56 11.63
CA ILE A 246 2.08 -11.61 12.52
C ILE A 246 1.07 -10.62 13.11
N ARG A 247 1.27 -10.28 14.39
CA ARG A 247 0.48 -9.29 15.14
C ARG A 247 1.41 -8.52 16.07
N ASP A 248 1.05 -7.30 16.41
CA ASP A 248 1.86 -6.41 17.27
C ASP A 248 2.30 -7.05 18.60
N ASN A 249 1.44 -7.88 19.20
CA ASN A 249 1.73 -8.54 20.48
C ASN A 249 2.79 -9.67 20.40
N MET A 250 3.15 -10.11 19.19
CA MET A 250 4.17 -11.12 18.92
C MET A 250 5.59 -10.54 18.98
N ILE A 251 5.72 -9.25 18.67
CA ILE A 251 6.99 -8.54 18.63
C ILE A 251 7.59 -8.52 20.05
N ASP A 252 8.88 -8.83 20.15
CA ASP A 252 9.59 -8.79 21.43
C ASP A 252 10.19 -7.41 21.71
N ILE A 253 10.52 -7.14 22.97
CA ILE A 253 11.19 -5.90 23.36
C ILE A 253 12.68 -6.05 23.04
N TYR A 254 13.03 -5.82 21.76
CA TYR A 254 14.38 -6.05 21.22
C TYR A 254 15.33 -4.85 21.40
N CYS A 255 14.80 -3.66 21.69
CA CYS A 255 15.58 -2.43 21.82
C CYS A 255 16.62 -2.45 22.96
N PHE A 256 16.58 -3.46 23.84
CA PHE A 256 17.60 -3.70 24.88
C PHE A 256 18.71 -4.66 24.46
N GLY A 257 18.70 -5.14 23.22
CA GLY A 257 19.63 -6.15 22.72
C GLY A 257 19.31 -7.56 23.21
N GLY A 258 19.80 -8.56 22.48
CA GLY A 258 19.48 -9.97 22.73
C GLY A 258 19.62 -10.83 21.47
N GLU A 259 19.18 -12.07 21.59
CA GLU A 259 19.10 -13.04 20.51
C GLU A 259 17.63 -13.32 20.20
N TYR A 260 17.22 -13.15 18.95
CA TYR A 260 15.82 -13.24 18.54
C TYR A 260 15.70 -14.04 17.24
N PRO A 261 14.67 -14.90 17.10
CA PRO A 261 14.18 -15.20 15.78
C PRO A 261 13.55 -13.95 15.17
N ALA A 262 13.60 -13.81 13.85
CA ALA A 262 12.96 -12.70 13.15
C ALA A 262 12.02 -13.17 12.05
N TYR A 263 11.01 -12.38 11.75
CA TYR A 263 10.03 -12.71 10.72
C TYR A 263 9.82 -11.55 9.77
N ILE A 264 9.90 -11.82 8.47
CA ILE A 264 9.59 -10.89 7.40
C ILE A 264 8.13 -11.10 7.01
N SER A 265 7.27 -10.13 7.31
CA SER A 265 5.82 -10.19 7.03
C SER A 265 5.55 -10.16 5.53
N LEU A 266 6.22 -9.25 4.83
CA LEU A 266 6.10 -9.06 3.40
C LEU A 266 7.37 -8.43 2.80
N VAL A 267 7.65 -8.82 1.55
CA VAL A 267 8.52 -8.07 0.65
C VAL A 267 7.64 -7.57 -0.50
N GLY A 268 7.02 -6.41 -0.28
CA GLY A 268 5.91 -5.90 -1.09
C GLY A 268 6.43 -4.98 -2.20
N LEU A 269 5.93 -5.17 -3.41
CA LEU A 269 6.22 -4.32 -4.56
C LEU A 269 5.01 -4.31 -5.47
N ILE A 270 4.59 -3.13 -5.94
CA ILE A 270 3.46 -3.06 -6.87
C ILE A 270 3.79 -3.77 -8.19
N PRO A 271 2.81 -4.45 -8.83
CA PRO A 271 3.04 -5.24 -10.04
C PRO A 271 3.76 -4.50 -11.17
N ASP A 272 3.44 -3.23 -11.37
CA ASP A 272 4.01 -2.42 -12.46
C ASP A 272 5.48 -2.04 -12.24
N GLU A 273 5.97 -2.16 -11.00
CA GLU A 273 7.37 -1.87 -10.64
C GLU A 273 8.17 -3.16 -10.34
N GLU A 274 7.58 -4.34 -10.55
CA GLU A 274 8.27 -5.61 -10.35
C GLU A 274 9.51 -5.73 -11.25
N SER A 275 10.67 -5.70 -10.62
CA SER A 275 11.94 -5.92 -11.29
C SER A 275 12.96 -6.49 -10.32
N GLN A 276 13.90 -7.29 -10.84
CA GLN A 276 15.01 -7.80 -10.04
C GLN A 276 15.79 -6.66 -9.36
N ALA A 277 15.93 -5.50 -10.02
CA ALA A 277 16.63 -4.35 -9.46
C ALA A 277 15.91 -3.76 -8.24
N ASN A 278 14.58 -3.64 -8.28
CA ASN A 278 13.79 -3.12 -7.17
C ASN A 278 13.73 -4.10 -5.99
N TYR A 279 13.54 -5.40 -6.26
CA TYR A 279 13.63 -6.41 -5.20
C TYR A 279 15.02 -6.44 -4.54
N LEU A 280 16.09 -6.32 -5.33
CA LEU A 280 17.44 -6.23 -4.75
C LEU A 280 17.58 -5.05 -3.79
N LYS A 281 16.92 -3.91 -4.02
CA LYS A 281 16.97 -2.77 -3.08
C LYS A 281 16.29 -3.08 -1.75
N LEU A 282 15.14 -3.78 -1.78
CA LEU A 282 14.45 -4.23 -0.57
C LEU A 282 15.33 -5.21 0.23
N PHE A 283 15.94 -6.19 -0.45
CA PHE A 283 16.88 -7.12 0.20
C PHE A 283 18.16 -6.44 0.66
N ASP A 284 18.72 -5.49 -0.09
CA ASP A 284 19.91 -4.74 0.32
C ASP A 284 19.65 -4.02 1.65
N TRP A 285 18.50 -3.35 1.77
CA TRP A 285 18.10 -2.73 3.03
C TRP A 285 17.96 -3.77 4.16
N LEU A 286 17.29 -4.91 3.94
CA LEU A 286 17.17 -5.96 4.96
C LEU A 286 18.53 -6.40 5.51
N PHE A 287 19.52 -6.66 4.64
CA PHE A 287 20.84 -7.08 5.08
C PHE A 287 21.66 -5.95 5.74
N GLU A 288 21.56 -4.72 5.22
CA GLU A 288 22.17 -3.54 5.84
C GLU A 288 21.59 -3.32 7.24
N HIS A 289 20.27 -3.47 7.37
CA HIS A 289 19.55 -3.31 8.63
C HIS A 289 19.89 -4.41 9.64
N ILE A 290 20.00 -5.67 9.22
CA ILE A 290 20.51 -6.76 10.05
C ILE A 290 21.93 -6.44 10.56
N SER A 291 22.80 -5.90 9.71
CA SER A 291 24.14 -5.47 10.12
C SER A 291 24.10 -4.30 11.12
N TYR A 292 23.16 -3.37 10.95
CA TYR A 292 22.93 -2.27 11.89
C TYR A 292 22.46 -2.79 13.25
N TRP A 293 21.44 -3.64 13.31
CA TRP A 293 20.97 -4.30 14.53
C TRP A 293 22.07 -5.03 15.27
N ARG A 294 22.96 -5.70 14.55
CA ARG A 294 24.11 -6.37 15.15
C ARG A 294 25.04 -5.39 15.88
N SER A 295 25.24 -4.19 15.32
CA SER A 295 25.99 -3.10 15.98
C SER A 295 25.31 -2.58 17.25
N LYS A 296 24.01 -2.84 17.41
CA LYS A 296 23.18 -2.51 18.58
C LYS A 296 22.99 -3.70 19.53
N HIS A 297 23.75 -4.79 19.34
CA HIS A 297 23.64 -6.02 20.12
C HIS A 297 22.30 -6.77 19.96
N ILE A 298 21.62 -6.60 18.83
CA ILE A 298 20.46 -7.39 18.42
C ILE A 298 20.97 -8.44 17.43
N TYR A 299 20.87 -9.72 17.79
CA TYR A 299 21.38 -10.84 17.02
C TYR A 299 20.24 -11.74 16.56
N LEU A 300 20.25 -12.15 15.30
CA LEU A 300 19.24 -13.04 14.76
C LEU A 300 19.66 -14.50 14.88
N THR A 301 18.73 -15.38 15.27
CA THR A 301 18.97 -16.84 15.38
C THR A 301 18.46 -17.60 14.15
N LYS A 302 17.32 -17.17 13.61
CA LYS A 302 16.65 -17.71 12.41
C LYS A 302 15.72 -16.66 11.83
N ILE A 303 15.41 -16.79 10.55
CA ILE A 303 14.54 -15.86 9.82
C ILE A 303 13.44 -16.63 9.10
N GLY A 304 12.20 -16.27 9.39
CA GLY A 304 11.02 -16.69 8.65
C GLY A 304 10.58 -15.61 7.68
N VAL A 305 9.92 -15.99 6.58
CA VAL A 305 9.37 -15.03 5.61
C VAL A 305 8.08 -15.57 4.98
N SER A 306 7.06 -14.70 4.91
CA SER A 306 5.87 -14.93 4.10
C SER A 306 6.11 -14.50 2.65
N VAL A 307 5.74 -15.37 1.71
CA VAL A 307 6.03 -15.23 0.28
C VAL A 307 4.75 -15.38 -0.53
N TYR A 308 4.44 -14.34 -1.31
CA TYR A 308 3.27 -14.24 -2.18
C TYR A 308 3.60 -13.98 -3.66
N SER A 309 4.87 -13.65 -3.97
CA SER A 309 5.37 -13.40 -5.32
C SER A 309 6.39 -14.48 -5.73
N ASP A 310 6.25 -14.97 -6.97
CA ASP A 310 7.18 -15.95 -7.56
C ASP A 310 8.62 -15.39 -7.62
N MET A 311 8.77 -14.07 -7.73
CA MET A 311 10.08 -13.40 -7.70
C MET A 311 10.69 -13.46 -6.31
N VAL A 312 9.93 -13.10 -5.27
CA VAL A 312 10.42 -13.18 -3.88
C VAL A 312 10.80 -14.62 -3.51
N GLU A 313 10.00 -15.60 -3.96
CA GLU A 313 10.31 -17.02 -3.79
C GLU A 313 11.70 -17.38 -4.36
N ALA A 314 11.98 -16.96 -5.60
CA ALA A 314 13.28 -17.21 -6.22
C ALA A 314 14.45 -16.53 -5.48
N PHE A 315 14.23 -15.35 -4.88
CA PHE A 315 15.24 -14.68 -4.07
C PHE A 315 15.53 -15.44 -2.78
N VAL A 316 14.49 -15.82 -2.01
CA VAL A 316 14.68 -16.47 -0.71
C VAL A 316 15.28 -17.87 -0.87
N GLU A 317 14.87 -18.63 -1.89
CA GLU A 317 15.49 -19.92 -2.23
C GLU A 317 16.98 -19.75 -2.57
N LYS A 318 17.33 -18.68 -3.31
CA LYS A 318 18.73 -18.38 -3.64
C LYS A 318 19.57 -18.02 -2.42
N LEU A 319 18.95 -17.42 -1.40
CA LEU A 319 19.56 -17.08 -0.12
C LEU A 319 19.66 -18.29 0.83
N GLY A 320 19.06 -19.44 0.47
CA GLY A 320 19.14 -20.68 1.23
C GLY A 320 17.95 -20.94 2.15
N PHE A 321 16.86 -20.16 2.02
CA PHE A 321 15.64 -20.46 2.75
C PHE A 321 14.97 -21.73 2.22
N THR A 322 14.28 -22.43 3.12
CA THR A 322 13.56 -23.67 2.82
C THR A 322 12.08 -23.54 3.15
N PHE A 323 11.23 -24.18 2.36
CA PHE A 323 9.78 -24.16 2.57
C PHE A 323 9.42 -24.81 3.90
N ALA A 324 8.72 -24.06 4.76
CA ALA A 324 8.34 -24.48 6.11
C ALA A 324 6.85 -24.82 6.23
N GLY A 325 5.98 -24.13 5.47
CA GLY A 325 4.55 -24.33 5.57
C GLY A 325 3.72 -23.31 4.80
N LEU A 326 2.43 -23.26 5.11
CA LEU A 326 1.50 -22.27 4.59
C LEU A 326 0.91 -21.48 5.76
N ASN A 327 0.81 -20.16 5.61
CA ASN A 327 0.12 -19.33 6.59
C ASN A 327 -1.42 -19.46 6.47
N PRO A 328 -2.22 -18.88 7.39
CA PRO A 328 -3.68 -18.96 7.36
C PRO A 328 -4.35 -18.51 6.06
N VAL A 329 -3.74 -17.57 5.32
CA VAL A 329 -4.24 -17.10 4.01
C VAL A 329 -3.67 -17.88 2.82
N LYS A 330 -2.98 -19.00 3.09
CA LYS A 330 -2.31 -19.91 2.14
C LYS A 330 -1.05 -19.36 1.47
N GLY A 331 -0.51 -18.23 1.95
CA GLY A 331 0.82 -17.74 1.58
C GLY A 331 1.89 -18.75 1.96
N LYS A 332 2.97 -18.86 1.16
CA LYS A 332 4.06 -19.79 1.48
C LYS A 332 4.92 -19.18 2.58
N ILE A 333 5.34 -20.02 3.53
CA ILE A 333 6.30 -19.65 4.56
C ILE A 333 7.61 -20.34 4.25
N TYR A 334 8.69 -19.56 4.27
CA TYR A 334 10.06 -20.06 4.15
C TYR A 334 10.86 -19.72 5.41
N GLU A 335 11.81 -20.57 5.78
CA GLU A 335 12.65 -20.41 6.96
C GLU A 335 14.12 -20.68 6.62
N VAL A 336 15.02 -19.97 7.31
CA VAL A 336 16.45 -20.24 7.31
C VAL A 336 17.04 -20.04 8.71
N MET A 337 17.99 -20.89 9.11
CA MET A 337 18.84 -20.63 10.28
C MET A 337 19.79 -19.47 9.94
N TYR A 338 19.97 -18.53 10.86
CA TYR A 338 20.78 -17.34 10.58
C TYR A 338 22.23 -17.70 10.24
N GLU A 339 22.79 -18.71 10.92
CA GLU A 339 24.13 -19.22 10.63
C GLU A 339 24.26 -19.76 9.19
N ASP A 340 23.25 -20.47 8.69
CA ASP A 340 23.25 -20.99 7.32
C ASP A 340 23.12 -19.86 6.29
N LEU A 341 22.26 -18.87 6.59
CA LEU A 341 22.04 -17.70 5.73
C LEU A 341 23.35 -16.94 5.47
N ILE A 342 24.07 -16.57 6.52
CA ILE A 342 25.32 -15.78 6.40
C ILE A 342 26.47 -16.59 5.78
N ASN A 343 26.37 -17.92 5.83
CA ASN A 343 27.35 -18.83 5.25
C ASN A 343 27.04 -19.21 3.80
N SER A 344 25.86 -18.87 3.28
CA SER A 344 25.49 -19.12 1.89
C SER A 344 26.38 -18.36 0.90
N ASP A 345 26.65 -18.98 -0.25
CA ASP A 345 27.47 -18.38 -1.30
C ASP A 345 26.85 -17.06 -1.82
N ALA A 346 25.52 -16.99 -1.89
CA ALA A 346 24.81 -15.80 -2.36
C ALA A 346 25.01 -14.61 -1.42
N VAL A 347 24.82 -14.82 -0.11
CA VAL A 347 25.00 -13.77 0.89
C VAL A 347 26.46 -13.35 0.99
N ARG A 348 27.40 -14.29 1.00
CA ARG A 348 28.84 -13.97 1.00
C ARG A 348 29.28 -13.20 -0.23
N TYR A 349 28.74 -13.53 -1.40
CA TYR A 349 29.06 -12.85 -2.65
C TYR A 349 28.55 -11.40 -2.65
N ARG A 350 27.30 -11.16 -2.25
CA ARG A 350 26.67 -9.84 -2.34
C ARG A 350 26.95 -8.95 -1.12
N TYR A 351 26.83 -9.52 0.08
CA TYR A 351 26.81 -8.82 1.36
C TYR A 351 28.07 -9.05 2.21
N GLY A 352 29.10 -9.70 1.68
CA GLY A 352 30.33 -10.04 2.43
C GLY A 352 31.14 -8.86 2.98
N LYS A 353 30.73 -7.61 2.72
CA LYS A 353 31.31 -6.39 3.32
C LYS A 353 30.58 -5.96 4.60
N LEU A 354 29.36 -6.44 4.83
CA LEU A 354 28.56 -6.13 6.01
C LEU A 354 29.01 -6.99 7.20
N ASP A 355 28.84 -6.48 8.43
CA ASP A 355 29.11 -7.25 9.65
C ASP A 355 27.87 -8.09 10.01
N LEU A 356 27.67 -9.19 9.26
CA LEU A 356 26.58 -10.13 9.48
C LEU A 356 26.95 -11.29 10.43
N GLY A 357 28.23 -11.45 10.75
CA GLY A 357 28.76 -12.57 11.52
C GLY A 357 30.23 -12.82 11.17
N ARG A 358 30.97 -13.56 12.00
CA ARG A 358 32.41 -13.80 11.79
C ARG A 358 32.69 -14.92 10.79
N LYS A 359 33.73 -14.70 9.98
CA LYS A 359 34.64 -15.72 9.48
C LYS A 359 35.26 -16.55 10.61
#